data_AF-A0A7S0WAB3-F1
#
_entry.id   AF-A0A7S0WAB3-F1
#
_cell.length_a   1.000
_cell.length_b   1.000
_cell.length_c   1.000
_cell.angle_alpha   90.00
_cell.angle_beta   90.00
_cell.angle_gamma   90.00
#
_symmetry.space_group_name_H-M   'P 1'
#
loop_
_entity.id
_entity.type
_entity.pdbx_description
1 polymer ?
#
loop_
_entity_poly.entity_id
_entity_poly.type
_entity_poly.pdbx_seq_one_letter_code
_entity_poly.pdbx_strand_id
1 'polypeptide(L)'
;VRRVGGEEGPGSVRMADMIQTMKELAEEAVVPKDVKQLRACLTCHMVKHIKQFERDGCENCQDFEKEACEDFCSVNFTGVAAIMYPDDSWVARWLRKQNLRP
;
A
#
# COMPACT_ATOMS: atom_id res chain seq x y z
N VAL A 1 42.96 34.44 -14.73
CA VAL A 1 42.02 34.02 -13.66
C VAL A 1 41.43 32.68 -14.06
N ARG A 2 41.89 31.57 -13.46
CA ARG A 2 41.35 30.23 -13.74
C ARG A 2 39.94 30.15 -13.13
N ARG A 3 38.94 29.74 -13.92
CA ARG A 3 37.62 29.39 -13.39
C ARG A 3 37.80 28.16 -12.49
N VAL A 4 37.51 28.32 -11.20
CA VAL A 4 37.41 27.21 -10.25
C VAL A 4 36.23 26.37 -10.71
N GLY A 5 36.50 25.12 -11.07
CA GLY A 5 35.45 24.13 -11.33
C GLY A 5 34.65 23.94 -10.04
N GLY A 6 33.33 24.08 -10.15
CA GLY A 6 32.45 23.67 -9.07
C GLY A 6 32.57 22.16 -8.91
N GLU A 7 33.15 21.73 -7.79
CA GLU A 7 33.14 20.34 -7.39
C GLU A 7 31.70 19.95 -7.06
N GLU A 8 31.08 19.12 -7.92
CA GLU A 8 29.82 18.45 -7.60
C GLU A 8 30.10 17.40 -6.53
N GLY A 9 29.85 17.78 -5.27
CA GLY A 9 29.97 16.88 -4.13
C GLY A 9 28.93 15.74 -4.21
N PRO A 10 29.21 14.58 -3.60
CA PRO A 10 28.28 13.45 -3.58
C PRO A 10 27.12 13.80 -2.64
N GLY A 11 25.92 14.05 -3.19
CA GLY A 11 24.71 14.05 -2.36
C GLY A 11 23.60 15.04 -2.64
N SER A 12 23.54 15.74 -3.79
CA SER A 12 22.30 16.45 -4.14
C SER A 12 21.36 15.50 -4.88
N VAL A 13 20.50 14.77 -4.15
CA VAL A 13 19.37 14.06 -4.79
C VAL A 13 18.51 15.10 -5.49
N ARG A 14 18.28 14.95 -6.80
CA ARG A 14 17.51 15.95 -7.54
C ARG A 14 16.06 15.86 -7.06
N MET A 15 15.40 17.01 -6.94
CA MET A 15 13.97 17.05 -6.62
C MET A 15 13.14 16.16 -7.57
N ALA A 16 13.52 16.10 -8.85
CA ALA A 16 12.88 15.22 -9.82
C ALA A 16 13.01 13.72 -9.46
N ASP A 17 14.18 13.31 -8.96
CA ASP A 17 14.43 11.92 -8.53
C ASP A 17 13.59 11.60 -7.29
N MET A 18 13.51 12.51 -6.32
CA MET A 18 12.64 12.34 -5.14
C MET A 18 11.16 12.25 -5.52
N ILE A 19 10.70 13.12 -6.44
CA ILE A 19 9.31 13.07 -6.92
C ILE A 19 9.03 11.74 -7.62
N GLN A 20 9.99 11.23 -8.39
CA GLN A 20 9.84 9.94 -9.05
C GLN A 20 9.74 8.79 -8.04
N THR A 21 10.65 8.74 -7.06
CA THR A 21 10.60 7.74 -5.98
C THR A 21 9.29 7.81 -5.19
N MET A 22 8.81 9.03 -4.87
CA MET A 22 7.54 9.21 -4.16
C MET A 22 6.34 8.70 -4.96
N LYS A 23 6.34 8.88 -6.29
CA LYS A 23 5.28 8.36 -7.15
C LYS A 23 5.28 6.84 -7.20
N GLU A 24 6.44 6.22 -7.35
CA GLU A 24 6.58 4.77 -7.39
C GLU A 24 6.08 4.13 -6.09
N LEU A 25 6.44 4.70 -4.93
CA LEU A 25 5.95 4.25 -3.62
C LEU A 25 4.43 4.42 -3.47
N ALA A 26 3.86 5.51 -4.01
CA ALA A 26 2.42 5.74 -3.96
C ALA A 26 1.64 4.78 -4.86
N GLU A 27 2.21 4.38 -6.00
CA GLU A 27 1.63 3.41 -6.91
C GLU A 27 1.66 1.98 -6.35
N GLU A 28 2.69 1.65 -5.56
CA GLU A 28 2.83 0.36 -4.87
C GLU A 28 1.88 0.23 -3.66
N ALA A 29 1.56 1.35 -3.01
CA ALA A 29 0.69 1.36 -1.84
C ALA A 29 -0.76 0.98 -2.18
N VAL A 30 -1.29 -0.05 -1.54
CA VAL A 30 -2.67 -0.51 -1.75
C VAL A 30 -3.65 0.37 -0.97
N VAL A 31 -3.87 1.58 -1.47
CA VAL A 31 -4.74 2.58 -0.83
C VAL A 31 -6.18 2.48 -1.39
N PRO A 32 -7.23 2.47 -0.54
CA PRO A 32 -8.60 2.58 -1.01
C PRO A 32 -8.83 3.85 -1.82
N LYS A 33 -9.39 3.71 -3.04
CA LYS A 33 -9.63 4.85 -3.94
C LYS A 33 -10.55 5.92 -3.33
N ASP A 34 -11.55 5.48 -2.57
CA ASP A 34 -12.44 6.31 -1.77
C ASP A 34 -13.03 5.49 -0.61
N VAL A 35 -13.79 6.15 0.27
CA VAL A 35 -14.36 5.54 1.49
C VAL A 35 -15.73 4.89 1.28
N LYS A 36 -16.30 4.96 0.08
CA LYS A 36 -17.58 4.32 -0.24
C LYS A 36 -17.31 2.90 -0.73
N GLN A 37 -18.28 2.01 -0.52
CA GLN A 37 -18.22 0.63 -1.01
C GLN A 37 -16.92 -0.11 -0.63
N LEU A 38 -16.39 0.21 0.56
CA LEU A 38 -15.28 -0.51 1.14
C LEU A 38 -15.71 -1.93 1.49
N ARG A 39 -14.79 -2.87 1.28
CA ARG A 39 -14.92 -4.23 1.76
C ARG A 39 -13.64 -4.66 2.45
N ALA A 40 -13.76 -5.58 3.40
CA ALA A 40 -12.62 -6.22 4.07
C ALA A 40 -12.50 -7.68 3.60
N CYS A 41 -11.32 -8.08 3.15
CA CYS A 41 -11.04 -9.47 2.80
C CYS A 41 -11.23 -10.37 4.04
N LEU A 42 -11.98 -11.46 3.90
CA LEU A 42 -12.30 -12.39 5.00
C LEU A 42 -11.08 -13.17 5.51
N THR A 43 -10.02 -13.28 4.70
CA THR A 43 -8.80 -14.01 5.06
C THR A 43 -7.75 -13.09 5.70
N CYS A 44 -7.35 -12.02 4.99
CA CYS A 44 -6.25 -11.16 5.42
C CYS A 44 -6.69 -9.84 6.06
N HIS A 45 -7.97 -9.48 5.99
CA HIS A 45 -8.56 -8.23 6.51
C HIS A 45 -8.09 -6.95 5.83
N MET A 46 -7.44 -7.04 4.66
CA MET A 46 -7.13 -5.86 3.84
C MET A 46 -8.44 -5.19 3.42
N VAL A 47 -8.46 -3.85 3.48
CA VAL A 47 -9.63 -3.04 3.15
C VAL A 47 -9.37 -2.30 1.85
N LYS A 48 -10.24 -2.47 0.86
CA LYS A 48 -10.18 -1.79 -0.45
C LYS A 48 -11.58 -1.45 -0.93
N HIS A 49 -11.68 -0.56 -1.91
CA HIS A 49 -12.94 -0.37 -2.65
C HIS A 49 -13.28 -1.65 -3.44
N ILE A 50 -14.57 -2.03 -3.53
CA ILE A 50 -15.02 -3.24 -4.25
C ILE A 50 -14.39 -3.38 -5.66
N LYS A 51 -14.44 -2.31 -6.46
CA LYS A 51 -13.81 -2.26 -7.79
C LYS A 51 -12.30 -2.52 -7.81
N GLN A 52 -11.58 -2.24 -6.73
CA GLN A 52 -10.15 -2.58 -6.63
C GLN A 52 -9.95 -4.08 -6.36
N PHE A 53 -10.84 -4.73 -5.59
CA PHE A 53 -10.82 -6.19 -5.47
C PHE A 53 -11.21 -6.88 -6.78
N GLU A 54 -12.25 -6.41 -7.47
CA GLU A 54 -12.69 -6.98 -8.75
C GLU A 54 -11.60 -6.86 -9.83
N ARG A 55 -10.83 -5.76 -9.83
CA ARG A 55 -9.76 -5.53 -10.81
C ARG A 55 -8.46 -6.25 -10.43
N ASP A 56 -7.96 -6.00 -9.23
CA ASP A 56 -6.59 -6.37 -8.83
C ASP A 56 -6.57 -7.64 -7.97
N GLY A 57 -7.69 -7.99 -7.34
CA GLY A 57 -7.78 -9.04 -6.33
C GLY A 57 -7.27 -8.57 -4.97
N CYS A 58 -6.93 -9.54 -4.13
CA CYS A 58 -6.29 -9.33 -2.85
C CYS A 58 -4.79 -9.64 -2.96
N GLU A 59 -3.93 -8.66 -2.67
CA GLU A 59 -2.47 -8.76 -2.78
C GLU A 59 -1.83 -9.71 -1.75
N ASN A 60 -2.60 -10.06 -0.73
CA ASN A 60 -2.19 -10.87 0.41
C ASN A 60 -2.75 -12.30 0.38
N CYS A 61 -3.55 -12.67 -0.62
CA CYS A 61 -4.22 -13.98 -0.68
C CYS A 61 -4.06 -14.61 -2.06
N GLN A 62 -3.56 -15.85 -2.12
CA GLN A 62 -3.38 -16.58 -3.39
C GLN A 62 -4.71 -17.08 -3.96
N ASP A 63 -5.61 -17.58 -3.11
CA ASP A 63 -6.89 -18.18 -3.52
C ASP A 63 -8.04 -17.17 -3.62
N PHE A 64 -7.73 -15.90 -3.92
CA PHE A 64 -8.76 -14.86 -4.02
C PHE A 64 -9.36 -14.82 -5.43
N GLU A 65 -10.64 -15.21 -5.56
CA GLU A 65 -11.36 -15.16 -6.82
C GLU A 65 -11.99 -13.76 -7.03
N LYS A 66 -11.44 -13.01 -7.98
CA LYS A 66 -11.83 -11.62 -8.25
C LYS A 66 -13.31 -11.47 -8.64
N GLU A 67 -13.80 -12.42 -9.43
CA GLU A 67 -15.17 -12.47 -9.95
C GLU A 67 -16.20 -12.82 -8.87
N ALA A 68 -15.74 -13.37 -7.73
CA ALA A 68 -16.56 -13.76 -6.59
C ALA A 68 -16.20 -12.92 -5.34
N CYS A 69 -15.84 -11.63 -5.51
CA CYS A 69 -15.41 -10.78 -4.40
C CYS A 69 -16.39 -10.77 -3.21
N GLU A 70 -17.70 -10.96 -3.44
CA GLU A 70 -18.71 -11.00 -2.38
C GLU A 70 -18.57 -12.21 -1.45
N ASP A 71 -18.04 -13.33 -1.96
CA ASP A 71 -17.81 -14.56 -1.19
C ASP A 71 -16.51 -14.49 -0.37
N PHE A 72 -15.57 -13.64 -0.80
CA PHE A 72 -14.26 -13.47 -0.15
C PHE A 72 -14.14 -12.20 0.69
N CYS A 73 -15.13 -11.30 0.65
CA CYS A 73 -15.07 -10.01 1.34
C CYS A 73 -16.38 -9.63 2.06
N SER A 74 -16.25 -9.04 3.24
CA SER A 74 -17.36 -8.48 4.01
C SER A 74 -17.51 -6.97 3.83
N VAL A 75 -18.75 -6.48 3.73
CA VAL A 75 -19.08 -5.05 3.91
C VAL A 75 -19.19 -4.65 5.38
N ASN A 76 -19.34 -5.63 6.27
CA ASN A 76 -19.47 -5.44 7.71
C ASN A 76 -18.11 -5.63 8.38
N PHE A 77 -17.42 -4.53 8.63
CA PHE A 77 -16.18 -4.48 9.41
C PHE A 77 -16.17 -3.20 10.26
N THR A 78 -15.31 -3.18 11.29
CA THR A 78 -15.22 -2.04 12.21
C THR A 78 -13.77 -1.58 12.33
N GLY A 79 -13.57 -0.28 12.16
CA GLY A 79 -12.25 0.35 12.24
C GLY A 79 -11.38 0.08 11.02
N VAL A 80 -10.40 0.95 10.82
CA VAL A 80 -9.37 0.83 9.77
C VAL A 80 -8.04 1.21 10.39
N ALA A 81 -6.97 0.49 10.03
CA ALA A 81 -5.61 0.82 10.41
C ALA A 81 -4.74 0.87 9.15
N ALA A 82 -4.04 1.98 8.94
CA ALA A 82 -3.02 2.10 7.90
C ALA A 82 -1.69 1.56 8.46
N ILE A 83 -1.16 0.48 7.87
CA ILE A 83 0.06 -0.19 8.33
C ILE A 83 1.12 -0.03 7.24
N MET A 84 2.05 0.90 7.42
CA MET A 84 3.09 1.20 6.41
C MET A 84 4.33 0.31 6.55
N TYR A 85 4.69 -0.05 7.79
CA TYR A 85 5.85 -0.90 8.12
C TYR A 85 5.36 -2.07 8.99
N PRO A 86 4.84 -3.14 8.39
CA PRO A 86 4.18 -4.23 9.12
C PRO A 86 5.13 -4.97 10.07
N ASP A 87 6.39 -5.14 9.67
CA ASP A 87 7.44 -5.83 10.41
C ASP A 87 7.92 -5.04 11.63
N ASP A 88 7.92 -3.70 11.57
CA ASP A 88 8.32 -2.80 12.67
C ASP A 88 7.13 -2.19 13.45
N SER A 89 5.92 -2.71 13.27
CA SER A 89 4.71 -2.16 13.92
C SER A 89 4.20 -3.04 15.06
N TRP A 90 4.10 -2.46 16.26
CA TRP A 90 3.40 -3.10 17.38
C TRP A 90 1.92 -3.37 17.04
N VAL A 91 1.24 -2.41 16.38
CA VAL A 91 -0.15 -2.56 15.95
C VAL A 91 -0.30 -3.72 14.96
N ALA A 92 0.62 -3.85 13.99
CA ALA A 92 0.60 -4.94 13.04
C ALA A 92 0.79 -6.30 13.73
N ARG A 93 1.76 -6.41 14.66
CA ARG A 93 1.94 -7.62 15.46
C ARG A 93 0.71 -7.97 16.29
N TRP A 94 0.10 -6.98 16.95
CA TRP A 94 -1.13 -7.16 17.73
C TRP A 94 -2.29 -7.69 16.87
N LEU A 95 -2.42 -7.18 15.65
CA LEU A 95 -3.44 -7.61 14.68
C LEU A 95 -3.05 -8.87 13.89
N ARG A 96 -1.86 -9.44 14.11
CA ARG A 96 -1.27 -10.53 13.32
C ARG A 96 -1.15 -10.23 11.81
N LYS A 97 -0.72 -9.01 11.48
CA LYS A 97 -0.57 -8.48 10.11
C LYS A 97 0.87 -8.15 9.72
N GLN A 98 1.84 -8.51 10.55
CA GLN A 98 3.26 -8.15 10.37
C GLN A 98 3.94 -8.77 9.13
N ASN A 99 3.31 -9.76 8.48
CA ASN A 99 3.83 -10.44 7.29
C ASN A 99 2.99 -10.13 6.04
N LEU A 100 2.09 -9.15 6.10
CA LEU A 100 1.26 -8.76 4.97
C LEU A 100 1.88 -7.58 4.24
N ARG A 101 1.53 -7.42 2.96
CA ARG A 101 1.86 -6.20 2.21
C ARG A 101 1.12 -5.00 2.81
N PRO A 102 1.79 -3.85 2.92
CA PRO A 102 1.21 -2.57 3.33
C PRO A 102 -0.03 -2.15 2.52
#